data_AF-A0A2S7SPU2-F1
#
_entry.id   AF-A0A2S7SPU2-F1
#
_cell.length_a   1.000
_cell.length_b   1.000
_cell.length_c   1.000
_cell.angle_alpha   90.00
_cell.angle_beta   90.00
_cell.angle_gamma   90.00
#
_symmetry.space_group_name_H-M   'P 1'
#
loop_
_entity.id
_entity.type
_entity.pdbx_description
1 polymer ?
#
loop_
_entity_poly.entity_id
_entity_poly.type
_entity_poly.pdbx_seq_one_letter_code
_entity_poly.pdbx_strand_id
1 'polypeptide(L)'
;MRKLPILILLSLCSCNKWSEEDKDAWKQACNENAEHWTATPEGAKTYCDCILDKMEKKYPDINDALAHTAEMATDTTYINCRNGIKLK
;
A
#
# COMPACT_ATOMS: atom_id res chain seq x y z
N MET A 1 2.64 -39.06 37.98
CA MET A 1 2.02 -39.17 36.64
C MET A 1 2.26 -37.86 35.90
N ARG A 2 3.18 -37.86 34.94
CA ARG A 2 3.56 -36.67 34.16
C ARG A 2 2.77 -36.74 32.85
N LYS A 3 1.77 -35.87 32.65
CA LYS A 3 1.14 -35.68 31.33
C LYS A 3 1.03 -34.17 31.08
N LEU A 4 1.57 -33.81 29.92
CA LEU A 4 2.00 -32.50 29.45
C LEU A 4 0.92 -31.40 29.55
N PRO A 5 1.31 -30.13 29.80
CA PRO A 5 0.51 -29.00 29.37
C PRO A 5 0.48 -29.01 27.84
N ILE A 6 -0.71 -29.00 27.25
CA ILE A 6 -0.88 -28.83 25.81
C ILE A 6 -0.37 -27.42 25.48
N LEU A 7 0.90 -27.36 25.07
CA LEU A 7 1.55 -26.19 24.53
C LEU A 7 0.80 -25.75 23.28
N ILE A 8 0.23 -24.54 23.35
CA ILE A 8 0.48 -23.47 22.40
C ILE A 8 0.49 -23.93 20.93
N LEU A 9 -0.69 -24.11 20.37
CA LEU A 9 -0.94 -23.91 18.93
C LEU A 9 -1.19 -22.41 18.72
N LEU A 10 -0.17 -21.58 18.93
CA LEU A 10 -0.14 -20.23 18.36
C LEU A 10 0.11 -20.42 16.87
N SER A 11 -0.99 -20.53 16.12
CA SER A 11 -1.00 -20.39 14.68
C SER A 11 -0.38 -19.04 14.33
N LEU A 12 0.90 -19.07 13.96
CA LEU A 12 1.59 -17.96 13.32
C LEU A 12 1.02 -17.85 11.90
N CYS A 13 -0.18 -17.30 11.76
CA CYS A 13 -0.54 -16.66 10.51
C CYS A 13 0.42 -15.48 10.35
N SER A 14 1.50 -15.66 9.58
CA SER A 14 2.33 -14.57 9.09
C SER A 14 1.46 -13.71 8.18
N CYS A 15 0.72 -12.79 8.79
CA CYS A 15 0.00 -11.74 8.08
C CYS A 15 1.08 -10.71 7.69
N ASN A 16 1.57 -10.76 6.45
CA ASN A 16 2.61 -9.85 5.97
C ASN A 16 1.98 -8.50 5.66
N LYS A 17 1.54 -7.81 6.71
CA LYS A 17 1.01 -6.46 6.59
C LYS A 17 2.12 -5.53 6.11
N TRP A 18 1.70 -4.47 5.42
CA TRP A 18 2.56 -3.35 5.06
C TRP A 18 3.33 -2.85 6.28
N SER A 19 4.65 -2.97 6.24
CA SER A 19 5.51 -2.31 7.22
C SER A 19 5.60 -0.82 6.92
N GLU A 20 6.02 -0.02 7.90
CA GLU A 20 6.26 1.41 7.64
C GLU A 20 7.36 1.63 6.61
N GLU A 21 8.38 0.76 6.57
CA GLU A 21 9.44 0.79 5.56
C GLU A 21 8.87 0.56 4.14
N ASP A 22 7.97 -0.42 3.98
CA ASP A 22 7.31 -0.66 2.69
C ASP A 22 6.47 0.54 2.23
N LYS A 23 5.76 1.16 3.17
CA LYS A 23 4.94 2.34 2.90
C LYS A 23 5.79 3.52 2.48
N ASP A 24 6.89 3.76 3.18
CA ASP A 24 7.80 4.87 2.87
C ASP A 24 8.49 4.67 1.53
N ALA A 25 8.97 3.45 1.24
CA ALA A 25 9.55 3.11 -0.06
C ALA A 25 8.53 3.29 -1.19
N TRP A 26 7.30 2.82 -0.99
CA TRP A 26 6.22 3.01 -1.97
C TRP A 26 5.88 4.48 -2.19
N LYS A 27 5.75 5.27 -1.10
CA LYS A 27 5.44 6.71 -1.17
C LYS A 27 6.54 7.46 -1.88
N GLN A 28 7.81 7.16 -1.60
CA GLN A 28 8.94 7.80 -2.27
C GLN A 28 8.85 7.57 -3.78
N ALA A 29 8.75 6.32 -4.23
CA ALA A 29 8.68 6.00 -5.65
C ALA A 29 7.44 6.62 -6.32
N CYS A 30 6.29 6.62 -5.63
CA CYS A 30 5.08 7.25 -6.14
C CYS A 30 5.25 8.76 -6.27
N ASN A 31 5.80 9.43 -5.26
CA ASN A 31 5.99 10.89 -5.25
C ASN A 31 6.93 11.32 -6.36
N GLU A 32 8.08 10.65 -6.51
CA GLU A 32 9.05 10.92 -7.58
C GLU A 32 8.37 10.83 -8.96
N ASN A 33 7.56 9.79 -9.19
CA ASN A 33 6.80 9.68 -10.44
C ASN A 33 5.70 10.75 -10.58
N ALA A 34 4.98 11.05 -9.49
CA ALA A 34 3.87 11.99 -9.50
C ALA A 34 4.30 13.44 -9.73
N GLU A 35 5.46 13.82 -9.22
CA GLU A 35 6.05 15.14 -9.41
C GLU A 35 6.31 15.48 -10.89
N HIS A 36 6.39 14.49 -11.79
CA HIS A 36 6.51 14.74 -13.23
C HIS A 36 5.26 15.36 -13.85
N TRP A 37 4.07 15.14 -13.28
CA TRP A 37 2.80 15.59 -13.87
C TRP A 37 1.95 16.47 -12.94
N THR A 38 2.19 16.46 -11.62
CA THR A 38 1.51 17.37 -10.68
C THR A 38 2.16 18.74 -10.64
N ALA A 39 1.36 19.80 -10.53
CA ALA A 39 1.85 21.18 -10.46
C ALA A 39 2.71 21.46 -9.21
N THR A 40 2.50 20.73 -8.11
CA THR A 40 3.20 20.94 -6.84
C THR A 40 3.60 19.61 -6.17
N PRO A 41 4.69 19.57 -5.38
CA PRO A 41 5.05 18.39 -4.59
C PRO A 41 3.95 17.95 -3.60
N GLU A 42 3.23 18.92 -3.01
CA GLU A 42 2.08 18.65 -2.14
C GLU A 42 0.96 17.89 -2.89
N GLY A 43 0.76 18.20 -4.18
CA GLY A 43 -0.18 17.50 -5.04
C GLY A 43 0.24 16.05 -5.29
N ALA A 44 1.54 15.80 -5.52
CA ALA A 44 2.10 14.45 -5.64
C ALA A 44 1.89 13.65 -4.37
N LYS A 45 2.24 14.23 -3.21
CA LYS A 45 2.05 13.61 -1.90
C LYS A 45 0.60 13.26 -1.63
N THR A 46 -0.32 14.21 -1.86
CA THR A 46 -1.77 14.00 -1.65
C THR A 46 -2.29 12.86 -2.53
N TYR A 47 -1.87 12.80 -3.79
CA TYR A 47 -2.22 11.71 -4.70
C TYR A 47 -1.71 10.37 -4.19
N CYS A 48 -0.42 10.29 -3.84
CA CYS A 48 0.22 9.05 -3.43
C CYS A 48 -0.33 8.52 -2.11
N ASP A 49 -0.53 9.37 -1.11
CA ASP A 49 -1.15 8.99 0.16
C ASP A 49 -2.56 8.38 -0.06
N CYS A 50 -3.35 8.93 -0.99
CA CYS A 50 -4.67 8.39 -1.35
C CYS A 50 -4.59 6.99 -1.99
N ILE A 51 -3.63 6.77 -2.88
CA ILE A 51 -3.46 5.46 -3.53
C ILE A 51 -3.02 4.41 -2.51
N LEU A 52 -2.06 4.73 -1.65
CA LEU A 52 -1.59 3.81 -0.62
C LEU A 52 -2.70 3.39 0.34
N ASP A 53 -3.51 4.34 0.83
CA ASP A 53 -4.65 4.04 1.70
C ASP A 53 -5.63 3.05 1.05
N LYS A 54 -5.88 3.19 -0.26
CA LYS A 54 -6.73 2.27 -1.02
C LYS A 54 -6.06 0.92 -1.24
N MET A 55 -4.75 0.90 -1.52
CA MET A 55 -3.97 -0.32 -1.67
C MET A 55 -3.93 -1.13 -0.39
N GLU A 56 -3.65 -0.53 0.77
CA GLU A 56 -3.63 -1.21 2.06
C GLU A 56 -4.99 -1.84 2.42
N LYS A 57 -6.10 -1.21 2.00
CA LYS A 57 -7.46 -1.75 2.19
C LYS A 57 -7.77 -2.91 1.26
N LYS A 58 -7.34 -2.82 0.00
CA LYS A 58 -7.62 -3.85 -1.01
C LYS A 58 -6.69 -5.05 -0.87
N TYR A 59 -5.43 -4.81 -0.53
CA TYR A 59 -4.36 -5.78 -0.36
C TYR A 59 -3.69 -5.61 1.01
N PRO A 60 -4.31 -6.13 2.09
CA PRO A 60 -3.75 -6.03 3.44
C PRO A 60 -2.44 -6.79 3.61
N ASP A 61 -2.18 -7.79 2.76
CA ASP A 61 -0.89 -8.47 2.65
C ASP A 61 -0.08 -7.87 1.49
N ILE A 62 1.16 -7.47 1.76
CA ILE A 62 2.02 -6.84 0.76
C ILE A 62 2.36 -7.78 -0.39
N ASN A 63 2.49 -9.09 -0.14
CA ASN A 63 2.80 -10.04 -1.20
C ASN A 63 1.64 -10.17 -2.18
N ASP A 64 0.40 -10.00 -1.69
CA ASP A 64 -0.79 -9.96 -2.53
C ASP A 64 -0.78 -8.72 -3.43
N ALA A 65 -0.44 -7.55 -2.87
CA ALA A 65 -0.27 -6.32 -3.65
C ALA A 65 0.79 -6.48 -4.75
N LEU A 66 1.94 -7.09 -4.44
CA LEU A 66 3.02 -7.32 -5.39
C LEU A 66 2.63 -8.29 -6.52
N ALA A 67 1.84 -9.31 -6.21
CA ALA A 67 1.33 -10.26 -7.20
C ALA A 67 0.33 -9.62 -8.18
N HIS A 68 -0.37 -8.55 -7.77
CA HIS A 68 -1.43 -7.88 -8.53
C HIS A 68 -1.03 -6.49 -9.08
N THR A 69 0.26 -6.19 -9.19
CA THR A 69 0.78 -4.89 -9.66
C THR A 69 0.26 -4.47 -11.05
N ALA A 70 0.13 -5.40 -11.99
CA ALA A 70 -0.42 -5.10 -13.32
C ALA A 70 -1.91 -4.70 -13.28
N GLU A 71 -2.70 -5.38 -12.43
CA GLU A 71 -4.11 -5.05 -12.23
C GLU A 71 -4.26 -3.69 -11.55
N MET A 72 -3.43 -3.42 -10.55
CA MET A 72 -3.40 -2.13 -9.86
C MET A 72 -3.18 -0.94 -10.81
N ALA A 73 -2.34 -1.09 -11.84
CA ALA A 73 -2.09 -0.02 -12.81
C ALA A 73 -3.33 0.39 -13.63
N THR A 74 -4.34 -0.49 -13.71
CA THR A 74 -5.58 -0.26 -14.48
C THR A 74 -6.81 -0.12 -13.59
N ASP A 75 -6.64 -0.23 -12.27
CA ASP A 75 -7.74 -0.23 -11.32
C ASP A 75 -8.36 1.17 -11.18
N THR A 76 -9.62 1.25 -11.59
CA THR A 76 -10.41 2.50 -11.56
C THR A 76 -10.66 3.05 -10.15
N THR A 77 -10.48 2.23 -9.10
CA THR A 77 -10.62 2.64 -7.68
C THR A 77 -9.71 3.82 -7.33
N TYR A 78 -8.62 3.96 -8.07
CA TYR A 78 -7.59 4.97 -7.91
C TYR A 78 -7.85 6.27 -8.66
N ILE A 79 -8.80 6.29 -9.62
CA ILE A 79 -9.07 7.47 -10.46
C ILE A 79 -9.38 8.71 -9.61
N ASN A 80 -10.12 8.52 -8.52
CA ASN A 80 -10.52 9.60 -7.64
C ASN A 80 -9.35 10.21 -6.84
N CYS A 81 -8.20 9.56 -6.74
CA CYS A 81 -7.03 10.13 -6.06
C CYS A 81 -6.44 11.33 -6.80
N ARG A 82 -6.78 11.51 -8.08
CA ARG A 82 -6.40 12.70 -8.85
C ARG A 82 -7.36 13.87 -8.64
N ASN A 83 -8.52 13.67 -8.02
CA ASN A 83 -9.51 14.72 -7.85
C ASN A 83 -8.96 15.85 -6.99
N GLY A 84 -9.05 17.09 -7.50
CA GLY A 84 -8.51 18.27 -6.81
C GLY A 84 -7.00 18.46 -6.93
N ILE A 85 -6.27 17.54 -7.57
CA ILE A 85 -4.85 17.71 -7.85
C ILE A 85 -4.67 18.59 -9.09
N LYS A 86 -3.86 19.64 -8.96
CA LYS A 86 -3.49 20.50 -10.08
C LYS A 86 -2.39 19.82 -10.91
N LEU A 87 -2.57 19.81 -12.23
CA LEU A 87 -1.61 19.25 -13.18
C LEU A 87 -0.69 20.35 -13.72
N LYS A 88 0.51 19.98 -14.15
CA LYS A 88 1.44 20.87 -14.87
C LYS A 88 0.93 21.23 -16.26
#